data_AF-L7LLZ6-F1
#
_entry.id   AF-L7LLZ6-F1
#
_cell.length_a   1.000
_cell.length_b   1.000
_cell.length_c   1.000
_cell.angle_alpha   90.00
_cell.angle_beta   90.00
_cell.angle_gamma   90.00
#
_symmetry.space_group_name_H-M   'P 1'
#
loop_
_entity.id
_entity.type
_entity.pdbx_description
1 polymer ?
#
loop_
_entity_poly.entity_id
_entity_poly.type
_entity_poly.pdbx_seq_one_letter_code
_entity_poly.pdbx_strand_id
1 'polypeptide(L)'
;MTRRTAVRRAAAVAAAVACLVPTAACGTSDGDGHAVATVVVTETAGSPVASSDPVGPASRTEAATTDAALTASFDAMAKTLAAPVGLALVPVGGGAAMTFGDQSPQVAWSTIKVPLAVAAQRKNGPSDAETAAIVASDNAAAESLWASLGSPAEAAAAVTRVLREGGDEHTTVPSRRLRPEFTVFGQTTWRLADAAVFSAHLPCLPDTGRIVSLMRNVAGNQQWGLESVPGRQTAVKGGWGPSVSGGYLVRQIGLLTLRDGRQVGVAMSTQASAGSMEPGTQVLDGVAQWLSKHLGALPGGRCPS
;
A
#
# COMPACT_ATOMS: atom_id res chain seq x y z
N MET A 1 34.82 34.69 38.94
CA MET A 1 35.86 34.96 37.92
C MET A 1 36.18 33.62 37.28
N THR A 2 36.03 33.31 35.99
CA THR A 2 35.94 34.13 34.77
C THR A 2 35.33 33.26 33.65
N ARG A 3 34.44 33.84 32.83
CA ARG A 3 33.91 33.27 31.57
C ARG A 3 34.99 33.27 30.46
N ARG A 4 34.82 32.41 29.43
CA ARG A 4 34.86 32.69 27.95
C ARG A 4 35.18 31.40 27.16
N THR A 5 34.23 30.83 26.40
CA THR A 5 33.87 31.01 24.97
C THR A 5 34.89 30.60 23.90
N ALA A 6 34.47 29.60 23.11
CA ALA A 6 34.51 29.44 21.65
C ALA A 6 35.84 29.40 20.87
N VAL A 7 35.95 28.47 19.91
CA VAL A 7 36.07 28.75 18.46
C VAL A 7 35.77 27.46 17.65
N ARG A 8 34.91 27.59 16.63
CA ARG A 8 34.67 26.64 15.53
C ARG A 8 35.77 26.78 14.47
N ARG A 9 36.18 25.69 13.81
CA ARG A 9 36.74 25.74 12.45
C ARG A 9 36.13 24.66 11.56
N ALA A 10 35.52 25.12 10.49
CA ALA A 10 34.95 24.33 9.40
C ALA A 10 36.06 23.91 8.43
N ALA A 11 35.96 22.69 7.90
CA ALA A 11 36.76 22.22 6.78
C ALA A 11 35.91 22.30 5.51
N ALA A 12 36.38 23.06 4.52
CA ALA A 12 35.87 23.09 3.16
C ALA A 12 36.89 22.39 2.27
N VAL A 13 36.46 21.36 1.53
CA VAL A 13 37.22 20.79 0.41
C VAL A 13 36.28 20.73 -0.78
N ALA A 14 36.53 21.61 -1.74
CA ALA A 14 35.90 21.62 -3.04
C ALA A 14 36.69 20.69 -3.98
N ALA A 15 35.99 19.81 -4.68
CA ALA A 15 36.55 19.04 -5.79
C ALA A 15 35.71 19.33 -7.04
N ALA A 16 36.33 20.05 -7.98
CA ALA A 16 35.82 20.30 -9.32
C ALA A 16 36.02 19.05 -10.20
N VAL A 17 34.99 18.68 -10.97
CA VAL A 17 35.12 17.68 -12.04
C VAL A 17 34.68 18.34 -13.34
N ALA A 18 35.59 18.29 -14.31
CA ALA A 18 35.53 18.94 -15.59
C ALA A 18 34.57 18.24 -16.57
N CYS A 19 33.86 19.05 -17.35
CA CYS A 19 33.12 18.64 -18.55
C CYS A 19 34.09 18.31 -19.69
N LEU A 20 33.85 17.20 -20.39
CA LEU A 20 34.36 16.96 -21.74
C LEU A 20 33.29 16.21 -22.53
N VAL A 21 32.78 16.88 -23.57
CA VAL A 21 31.95 16.35 -24.66
C VAL A 21 32.87 16.12 -25.85
N PRO A 22 32.60 15.11 -26.68
CA PRO A 22 32.71 15.32 -28.12
C PRO A 22 31.46 14.89 -28.89
N THR A 23 31.07 15.77 -29.80
CA THR A 23 30.15 15.59 -30.92
C THR A 23 30.87 15.02 -32.14
N ALA A 24 30.25 14.10 -32.88
CA ALA A 24 30.42 13.80 -34.31
C ALA A 24 29.51 12.61 -34.67
N ALA A 25 28.94 12.40 -35.84
CA ALA A 25 28.72 13.17 -37.07
C ALA A 25 27.71 12.35 -37.92
N CYS A 26 27.05 12.99 -38.89
CA CYS A 26 26.14 12.38 -39.86
C CYS A 26 26.82 11.32 -40.75
N GLY A 27 26.03 10.34 -41.20
CA GLY A 27 26.34 9.48 -42.35
C GLY A 27 25.06 8.93 -42.96
N THR A 28 24.67 9.47 -44.11
CA THR A 28 23.63 8.97 -45.01
C THR A 28 24.28 8.27 -46.20
N SER A 29 23.89 7.04 -46.53
CA SER A 29 23.84 6.53 -47.91
C SER A 29 23.01 5.23 -48.01
N ASP A 30 21.96 5.32 -48.83
CA ASP A 30 21.40 4.39 -49.83
C ASP A 30 21.58 2.86 -49.72
N GLY A 31 20.48 2.15 -50.02
CA GLY A 31 20.56 0.82 -50.61
C GLY A 31 19.34 -0.09 -50.39
N ASP A 32 18.60 -0.30 -51.47
CA ASP A 32 17.87 -1.52 -51.83
C ASP A 32 16.46 -1.78 -51.29
N GLY A 33 15.53 -1.58 -52.23
CA GLY A 33 14.12 -1.91 -52.10
C GLY A 33 13.86 -3.41 -51.92
N HIS A 34 12.85 -3.69 -51.11
CA HIS A 34 12.10 -4.93 -51.17
C HIS A 34 10.62 -4.57 -51.25
N ALA A 35 9.97 -5.05 -52.31
CA ALA A 35 8.55 -4.93 -52.53
C ALA A 35 7.79 -5.52 -51.34
N VAL A 36 6.91 -4.71 -50.74
CA VAL A 36 6.01 -5.16 -49.68
C VAL A 36 4.90 -5.98 -50.32
N ALA A 37 4.96 -7.31 -50.17
CA ALA A 37 3.86 -8.20 -50.51
C ALA A 37 2.80 -8.14 -49.39
N THR A 38 1.66 -7.54 -49.69
CA THR A 38 0.51 -7.47 -48.77
C THR A 38 -0.13 -8.85 -48.68
N VAL A 39 0.08 -9.56 -47.56
CA VAL A 39 -0.64 -10.79 -47.22
C VAL A 39 -1.96 -10.42 -46.57
N VAL A 40 -3.07 -10.69 -47.26
CA VAL A 40 -4.42 -10.58 -46.69
C VAL A 40 -4.67 -11.84 -45.86
N VAL A 41 -4.66 -11.70 -44.53
CA VAL A 41 -5.10 -12.75 -43.60
C VAL A 41 -6.59 -12.54 -43.34
N THR A 42 -7.41 -13.50 -43.77
CA THR A 42 -8.84 -13.54 -43.45
C THR A 42 -9.00 -14.16 -42.06
N GLU A 43 -9.30 -13.35 -41.05
CA GLU A 43 -9.72 -13.85 -39.74
C GLU A 43 -11.20 -14.24 -39.78
N THR A 44 -11.48 -15.52 -39.54
CA THR A 44 -12.81 -16.04 -39.25
C THR A 44 -13.19 -15.63 -37.82
N ALA A 45 -14.20 -14.77 -37.68
CA ALA A 45 -14.73 -14.37 -36.37
C ALA A 45 -15.36 -15.58 -35.65
N GLY A 46 -14.64 -16.14 -34.68
CA GLY A 46 -15.20 -17.04 -33.66
C GLY A 46 -15.91 -16.22 -32.59
N SER A 47 -17.21 -16.43 -32.40
CA SER A 47 -17.97 -15.81 -31.31
C SER A 47 -17.48 -16.30 -29.95
N PRO A 48 -17.13 -15.41 -29.00
CA PRO A 48 -16.99 -15.82 -27.61
C PRO A 48 -18.38 -15.93 -26.98
N VAL A 49 -18.75 -17.13 -26.51
CA VAL A 49 -19.86 -17.32 -25.57
C VAL A 49 -19.40 -16.81 -24.22
N ALA A 50 -19.59 -15.52 -23.95
CA ALA A 50 -19.52 -14.98 -22.60
C ALA A 50 -20.84 -15.31 -21.90
N SER A 51 -20.83 -16.33 -21.03
CA SER A 51 -21.86 -16.47 -20.00
C SER A 51 -21.50 -15.53 -18.84
N SER A 52 -21.95 -14.28 -18.93
CA SER A 52 -22.12 -13.43 -17.76
C SER A 52 -23.60 -13.41 -17.42
N ASP A 53 -23.99 -14.06 -16.32
CA ASP A 53 -25.33 -13.90 -15.78
C ASP A 53 -25.56 -12.40 -15.49
N PRO A 54 -26.65 -11.78 -16.01
CA PRO A 54 -26.91 -10.39 -15.73
C PRO A 54 -27.38 -10.27 -14.28
N VAL A 55 -26.62 -9.54 -13.46
CA VAL A 55 -27.08 -9.10 -12.13
C VAL A 55 -28.36 -8.27 -12.32
N GLY A 56 -29.49 -8.83 -11.87
CA GLY A 56 -30.81 -8.25 -12.04
C GLY A 56 -30.93 -6.85 -11.39
N PRO A 57 -31.87 -6.01 -11.85
CA PRO A 57 -32.05 -4.65 -11.33
C PRO A 57 -32.33 -4.62 -9.82
N ALA A 58 -32.98 -5.63 -9.24
CA ALA A 58 -33.25 -5.73 -7.81
C ALA A 58 -31.97 -5.84 -6.96
N SER A 59 -31.01 -6.69 -7.36
CA SER A 59 -29.73 -6.85 -6.65
C SER A 59 -28.85 -5.60 -6.73
N ARG A 60 -28.93 -4.85 -7.83
CA ARG A 60 -28.23 -3.56 -7.97
C ARG A 60 -28.83 -2.48 -7.06
N THR A 61 -30.15 -2.41 -6.96
CA THR A 61 -30.83 -1.48 -6.06
C THR A 61 -30.52 -1.79 -4.59
N GLU A 62 -30.55 -3.07 -4.20
CA GLU A 62 -30.25 -3.51 -2.83
C GLU A 62 -28.80 -3.20 -2.42
N ALA A 63 -27.83 -3.47 -3.29
CA ALA A 63 -26.43 -3.12 -3.08
C ALA A 63 -26.26 -1.59 -2.93
N ALA A 64 -26.86 -0.80 -3.83
CA ALA A 64 -26.79 0.66 -3.76
C ALA A 64 -27.42 1.22 -2.47
N THR A 65 -28.53 0.65 -2.00
CA THR A 65 -29.15 1.05 -0.72
C THR A 65 -28.29 0.67 0.49
N THR A 66 -27.62 -0.48 0.44
CA THR A 66 -26.71 -0.93 1.51
C THR A 66 -25.50 -0.02 1.60
N ASP A 67 -24.91 0.36 0.46
CA ASP A 67 -23.76 1.26 0.39
C ASP A 67 -24.11 2.65 0.95
N ALA A 68 -25.30 3.18 0.63
CA ALA A 68 -25.78 4.46 1.16
C ALA A 68 -25.98 4.41 2.68
N ALA A 69 -26.55 3.33 3.20
CA ALA A 69 -26.74 3.14 4.65
C ALA A 69 -25.41 3.01 5.40
N LEU A 70 -24.45 2.25 4.85
CA LEU A 70 -23.10 2.15 5.39
C LEU A 70 -22.40 3.51 5.41
N THR A 71 -22.51 4.28 4.33
CA THR A 71 -21.91 5.61 4.22
C THR A 71 -22.47 6.55 5.29
N ALA A 72 -23.80 6.63 5.41
CA ALA A 72 -24.44 7.47 6.41
C ALA A 72 -24.06 7.05 7.85
N SER A 73 -23.97 5.75 8.11
CA SER A 73 -23.54 5.26 9.43
C SER A 73 -22.06 5.53 9.71
N PHE A 74 -21.18 5.44 8.71
CA PHE A 74 -19.77 5.79 8.86
C PHE A 74 -19.62 7.27 9.17
N ASP A 75 -20.32 8.14 8.44
CA ASP A 75 -20.29 9.59 8.65
C ASP A 75 -20.78 9.97 10.05
N ALA A 76 -21.81 9.28 10.55
CA ALA A 76 -22.30 9.48 11.92
C ALA A 76 -21.23 9.10 12.96
N MET A 77 -20.52 7.99 12.76
CA MET A 77 -19.43 7.56 13.63
C MET A 77 -18.22 8.51 13.55
N ALA A 78 -17.81 8.90 12.33
CA ALA A 78 -16.66 9.77 12.10
C ALA A 78 -16.81 11.14 12.79
N LYS A 79 -18.04 11.68 12.88
CA LYS A 79 -18.35 12.92 13.62
C LYS A 79 -18.09 12.84 15.12
N THR A 80 -18.00 11.63 15.68
CA THR A 80 -17.72 11.42 17.12
C THR A 80 -16.22 11.28 17.42
N LEU A 81 -15.38 11.15 16.39
CA LEU A 81 -13.95 10.94 16.53
C LEU A 81 -13.20 12.27 16.68
N ALA A 82 -12.04 12.21 17.33
CA ALA A 82 -11.20 13.38 17.59
C ALA A 82 -10.44 13.91 16.36
N ALA A 83 -10.44 13.19 15.24
CA ALA A 83 -9.76 13.58 14.00
C ALA A 83 -10.47 12.99 12.76
N PRO A 84 -10.30 13.61 11.58
CA PRO A 84 -10.75 13.03 10.32
C PRO A 84 -10.17 11.63 10.12
N VAL A 85 -10.99 10.75 9.53
CA VAL A 85 -10.60 9.37 9.28
C VAL A 85 -11.07 8.94 7.90
N GLY A 86 -10.25 8.12 7.24
CA GLY A 86 -10.52 7.49 5.97
C GLY A 86 -10.52 5.98 6.10
N LEU A 87 -11.39 5.32 5.34
CA LEU A 87 -11.47 3.88 5.21
C LEU A 87 -11.67 3.51 3.74
N ALA A 88 -11.04 2.41 3.31
CA ALA A 88 -11.30 1.75 2.04
C ALA A 88 -11.40 0.24 2.26
N LEU A 89 -12.41 -0.39 1.63
CA LEU A 89 -12.71 -1.81 1.73
C LEU A 89 -12.79 -2.41 0.32
N VAL A 90 -12.17 -3.56 0.12
CA VAL A 90 -12.21 -4.31 -1.15
C VAL A 90 -12.44 -5.80 -0.85
N PRO A 91 -13.36 -6.49 -1.54
CA PRO A 91 -13.49 -7.94 -1.41
C PRO A 91 -12.22 -8.65 -1.87
N VAL A 92 -11.74 -9.62 -1.09
CA VAL A 92 -10.61 -10.48 -1.50
C VAL A 92 -10.96 -11.21 -2.80
N GLY A 93 -10.01 -11.29 -3.72
CA GLY A 93 -10.23 -11.84 -5.07
C GLY A 93 -10.74 -10.85 -6.11
N GLY A 94 -11.00 -9.59 -5.72
CA GLY A 94 -11.26 -8.49 -6.65
C GLY A 94 -12.69 -7.93 -6.54
N GLY A 95 -12.83 -6.66 -6.91
CA GLY A 95 -14.08 -5.90 -6.87
C GLY A 95 -13.82 -4.40 -6.73
N ALA A 96 -14.88 -3.60 -6.82
CA ALA A 96 -14.77 -2.16 -6.62
C ALA A 96 -14.46 -1.82 -5.15
N ALA A 97 -13.59 -0.82 -4.95
CA ALA A 97 -13.32 -0.30 -3.61
C ALA A 97 -14.51 0.52 -3.09
N MET A 98 -14.95 0.20 -1.87
CA MET A 98 -15.89 1.00 -1.11
C MET A 98 -15.11 1.94 -0.19
N THR A 99 -15.28 3.25 -0.34
CA THR A 99 -14.49 4.26 0.36
C THR A 99 -15.36 5.15 1.25
N PHE A 100 -14.81 5.56 2.39
CA PHE A 100 -15.50 6.38 3.39
C PHE A 100 -14.59 7.44 3.98
N GLY A 101 -15.14 8.60 4.32
CA GLY A 101 -14.41 9.67 4.98
C GLY A 101 -13.26 10.25 4.16
N ASP A 102 -12.16 10.60 4.81
CA ASP A 102 -11.02 11.29 4.19
C ASP A 102 -10.21 10.36 3.26
N GLN A 103 -10.21 10.68 1.96
CA GLN A 103 -9.49 9.93 0.93
C GLN A 103 -8.23 10.63 0.44
N SER A 104 -7.77 11.67 1.15
CA SER A 104 -6.57 12.41 0.80
C SER A 104 -5.36 11.46 0.65
N PRO A 105 -4.61 11.51 -0.47
CA PRO A 105 -3.40 10.72 -0.62
C PRO A 105 -2.37 11.11 0.42
N GLN A 106 -1.71 10.11 1.03
CA GLN A 106 -0.75 10.32 2.10
C GLN A 106 0.37 9.28 1.99
N VAL A 107 1.50 9.51 2.67
CA VAL A 107 2.62 8.56 2.66
C VAL A 107 2.26 7.25 3.39
N ALA A 108 2.78 6.14 2.90
CA ALA A 108 2.49 4.79 3.41
C ALA A 108 3.06 4.54 4.82
N TRP A 109 4.15 5.20 5.18
CA TRP A 109 4.95 4.82 6.36
C TRP A 109 5.29 3.32 6.33
N SER A 110 5.23 2.63 7.47
CA SER A 110 5.59 1.22 7.56
C SER A 110 4.57 0.25 6.95
N THR A 111 3.43 0.70 6.42
CA THR A 111 2.50 -0.22 5.73
C THR A 111 3.11 -0.78 4.44
N ILE A 112 3.95 -0.01 3.76
CA ILE A 112 4.68 -0.43 2.54
C ILE A 112 5.69 -1.57 2.79
N LYS A 113 5.97 -1.91 4.06
CA LYS A 113 6.85 -3.03 4.38
C LYS A 113 6.29 -4.37 3.91
N VAL A 114 4.97 -4.48 3.71
CA VAL A 114 4.33 -5.70 3.18
C VAL A 114 4.80 -6.00 1.75
N PRO A 115 4.59 -5.13 0.74
CA PRO A 115 5.11 -5.39 -0.60
C PRO A 115 6.64 -5.43 -0.66
N LEU A 116 7.34 -4.70 0.22
CA LEU A 116 8.80 -4.80 0.34
C LEU A 116 9.26 -6.20 0.78
N ALA A 117 8.62 -6.77 1.80
CA ALA A 117 8.93 -8.11 2.27
C ALA A 117 8.63 -9.17 1.21
N VAL A 118 7.52 -9.05 0.48
CA VAL A 118 7.22 -9.94 -0.66
C VAL A 118 8.28 -9.85 -1.74
N ALA A 119 8.70 -8.63 -2.12
CA ALA A 119 9.74 -8.44 -3.14
C ALA A 119 11.07 -9.07 -2.70
N ALA A 120 11.49 -8.86 -1.45
CA ALA A 120 12.72 -9.42 -0.90
C ALA A 120 12.66 -10.95 -0.81
N GLN A 121 11.54 -11.51 -0.35
CA GLN A 121 11.32 -12.95 -0.25
C GLN A 121 11.45 -13.64 -1.61
N ARG A 122 10.87 -13.04 -2.66
CA ARG A 122 10.92 -13.61 -4.01
C ARG A 122 12.32 -13.57 -4.62
N LYS A 123 13.12 -12.57 -4.25
CA LYS A 123 14.50 -12.45 -4.74
C LYS A 123 15.45 -13.39 -4.00
N ASN A 124 15.32 -13.50 -2.68
CA ASN A 124 16.35 -14.07 -1.81
C ASN A 124 15.90 -15.29 -1.00
N GLY A 125 14.61 -15.64 -1.06
CA GLY A 125 13.98 -16.58 -0.15
C GLY A 125 13.56 -15.95 1.18
N PRO A 126 12.79 -16.69 2.02
CA PRO A 126 12.38 -16.25 3.34
C PRO A 126 13.55 -15.90 4.27
N SER A 127 13.38 -14.87 5.08
CA SER A 127 14.41 -14.42 6.04
C SER A 127 13.82 -13.92 7.37
N ASP A 128 14.65 -13.89 8.41
CA ASP A 128 14.28 -13.32 9.72
C ASP A 128 14.06 -11.81 9.68
N ALA A 129 14.69 -11.12 8.71
CA ALA A 129 14.47 -9.69 8.50
C ALA A 129 13.01 -9.38 8.13
N GLU A 130 12.30 -10.28 7.43
CA GLU A 130 10.87 -10.15 7.16
C GLU A 130 10.05 -10.26 8.44
N THR A 131 10.40 -11.21 9.32
CA THR A 131 9.74 -11.36 10.63
C THR A 131 9.88 -10.06 11.43
N ALA A 132 11.10 -9.53 11.59
CA ALA A 132 11.32 -8.29 12.32
C ALA A 132 10.61 -7.08 11.67
N ALA A 133 10.67 -6.96 10.33
CA ALA A 133 10.07 -5.85 9.60
C ALA A 133 8.53 -5.87 9.61
N ILE A 134 7.89 -7.06 9.60
CA ILE A 134 6.44 -7.18 9.60
C ILE A 134 5.87 -7.22 11.02
N VAL A 135 6.39 -8.11 11.89
CA VAL A 135 5.85 -8.35 13.24
C VAL A 135 6.15 -7.19 14.19
N ALA A 136 7.41 -6.74 14.24
CA ALA A 136 7.84 -5.68 15.15
C ALA A 136 7.85 -4.29 14.48
N SER A 137 7.65 -4.22 13.16
CA SER A 137 7.82 -3.01 12.37
C SER A 137 9.24 -2.42 12.46
N ASP A 138 10.26 -3.26 12.59
CA ASP A 138 11.67 -2.85 12.68
C ASP A 138 12.13 -2.13 11.39
N ASN A 139 12.76 -0.97 11.52
CA ASN A 139 13.21 -0.16 10.38
C ASN A 139 14.57 -0.61 9.84
N ALA A 140 15.48 -1.10 10.68
CA ALA A 140 16.78 -1.59 10.24
C ALA A 140 16.62 -2.88 9.44
N ALA A 141 15.74 -3.79 9.88
CA ALA A 141 15.37 -4.98 9.13
C ALA A 141 14.74 -4.63 7.78
N ALA A 142 13.83 -3.66 7.74
CA ALA A 142 13.23 -3.20 6.49
C ALA A 142 14.25 -2.56 5.52
N GLU A 143 15.19 -1.75 6.03
CA GLU A 143 16.28 -1.21 5.21
C GLU A 143 17.23 -2.31 4.72
N SER A 144 17.44 -3.38 5.48
CA SER A 144 18.19 -4.57 5.03
C SER A 144 17.46 -5.30 3.90
N LEU A 145 16.14 -5.50 4.01
CA LEU A 145 15.32 -6.04 2.92
C LEU A 145 15.41 -5.17 1.67
N TRP A 146 15.32 -3.85 1.82
CA TRP A 146 15.46 -2.90 0.72
C TRP A 146 16.83 -2.99 0.04
N ALA A 147 17.92 -2.97 0.82
CA ALA A 147 19.28 -3.08 0.29
C ALA A 147 19.52 -4.41 -0.43
N SER A 148 18.89 -5.51 0.01
CA SER A 148 19.00 -6.82 -0.64
C SER A 148 18.41 -6.83 -2.07
N LEU A 149 17.53 -5.89 -2.39
CA LEU A 149 16.90 -5.79 -3.71
C LEU A 149 17.82 -5.20 -4.79
N GLY A 150 18.96 -4.61 -4.42
CA GLY A 150 19.96 -4.07 -5.34
C GLY A 150 20.15 -2.56 -5.17
N SER A 151 20.41 -1.86 -6.27
CA SER A 151 20.43 -0.40 -6.28
C SER A 151 19.07 0.18 -5.86
N PRO A 152 19.01 1.43 -5.38
CA PRO A 152 17.74 2.06 -5.00
C PRO A 152 16.68 2.08 -6.11
N ALA A 153 17.10 2.14 -7.38
CA ALA A 153 16.20 2.07 -8.53
C ALA A 153 15.63 0.65 -8.73
N GLU A 154 16.46 -0.37 -8.60
CA GLU A 154 16.02 -1.78 -8.69
C GLU A 154 15.09 -2.15 -7.54
N ALA A 155 15.41 -1.71 -6.32
CA ALA A 155 14.57 -1.90 -5.14
C ALA A 155 13.19 -1.24 -5.31
N ALA A 156 13.16 0.04 -5.72
CA ALA A 156 11.92 0.75 -6.02
C ALA A 156 11.09 0.04 -7.10
N ALA A 157 11.72 -0.40 -8.18
CA ALA A 157 11.05 -1.12 -9.26
C ALA A 157 10.51 -2.48 -8.80
N ALA A 158 11.24 -3.20 -7.95
CA ALA A 158 10.82 -4.49 -7.42
C ALA A 158 9.58 -4.37 -6.52
N VAL A 159 9.57 -3.40 -5.59
CA VAL A 159 8.40 -3.16 -4.73
C VAL A 159 7.21 -2.64 -5.55
N THR A 160 7.46 -1.78 -6.54
CA THR A 160 6.39 -1.28 -7.45
C THR A 160 5.79 -2.43 -8.27
N ARG A 161 6.58 -3.40 -8.73
CA ARG A 161 6.06 -4.60 -9.42
C ARG A 161 5.12 -5.40 -8.51
N VAL A 162 5.49 -5.61 -7.25
CA VAL A 162 4.62 -6.31 -6.28
C VAL A 162 3.30 -5.56 -6.07
N LEU A 163 3.32 -4.22 -6.03
CA LEU A 163 2.09 -3.42 -5.98
C LEU A 163 1.22 -3.65 -7.22
N ARG A 164 1.82 -3.65 -8.43
CA ARG A 164 1.11 -3.90 -9.69
C ARG A 164 0.47 -5.28 -9.75
N GLU A 165 1.19 -6.32 -9.31
CA GLU A 165 0.62 -7.66 -9.21
C GLU A 165 -0.56 -7.71 -8.24
N GLY A 166 -0.50 -6.96 -7.14
CA GLY A 166 -1.61 -6.79 -6.20
C GLY A 166 -2.75 -5.90 -6.68
N GLY A 167 -2.76 -5.49 -7.96
CA GLY A 167 -3.83 -4.69 -8.57
C GLY A 167 -3.73 -3.18 -8.31
N ASP A 168 -2.69 -2.69 -7.62
CA ASP A 168 -2.44 -1.26 -7.50
C ASP A 168 -1.77 -0.77 -8.80
N GLU A 169 -2.54 -0.12 -9.67
CA GLU A 169 -2.09 0.38 -10.97
C GLU A 169 -1.36 1.74 -10.91
N HIS A 170 -1.38 2.41 -9.76
CA HIS A 170 -1.09 3.83 -9.69
C HIS A 170 0.14 4.18 -8.87
N THR A 171 0.37 3.47 -7.78
CA THR A 171 1.41 3.81 -6.81
C THR A 171 2.78 3.49 -7.37
N THR A 172 3.73 4.42 -7.25
CA THR A 172 5.13 4.19 -7.62
C THR A 172 6.00 4.42 -6.39
N VAL A 173 6.81 3.42 -6.03
CA VAL A 173 7.74 3.54 -4.90
C VAL A 173 8.90 4.44 -5.33
N PRO A 174 9.26 5.47 -4.54
CA PRO A 174 10.38 6.34 -4.89
C PRO A 174 11.70 5.56 -4.78
N SER A 175 12.69 5.92 -5.59
CA SER A 175 14.07 5.41 -5.49
C SER A 175 15.00 6.36 -4.73
N ARG A 176 14.51 7.55 -4.38
CA ARG A 176 15.28 8.61 -3.73
C ARG A 176 14.64 8.99 -2.41
N ARG A 177 15.48 9.27 -1.42
CA ARG A 177 15.03 9.75 -0.11
C ARG A 177 14.57 11.21 -0.24
N LEU A 178 13.29 11.48 0.03
CA LEU A 178 12.73 12.83 -0.05
C LEU A 178 12.99 13.62 1.25
N ARG A 179 12.82 12.94 2.38
CA ARG A 179 13.10 13.43 3.74
C ARG A 179 14.23 12.58 4.34
N PRO A 180 15.40 13.17 4.67
CA PRO A 180 16.60 12.44 5.09
C PRO A 180 16.41 11.51 6.30
N GLU A 181 15.47 11.82 7.17
CA GLU A 181 15.21 11.16 8.45
C GLU A 181 14.39 9.86 8.30
N PHE A 182 13.80 9.63 7.12
CA PHE A 182 12.86 8.53 6.90
C PHE A 182 13.31 7.60 5.76
N THR A 183 12.89 6.34 5.85
CA THR A 183 13.14 5.31 4.83
C THR A 183 12.64 5.78 3.46
N VAL A 184 13.30 5.38 2.38
CA VAL A 184 12.87 5.74 1.02
C VAL A 184 11.46 5.20 0.74
N PHE A 185 11.25 3.90 0.92
CA PHE A 185 9.99 3.23 0.66
C PHE A 185 8.83 3.76 1.52
N GLY A 186 9.07 4.11 2.79
CA GLY A 186 8.01 4.63 3.67
C GLY A 186 7.41 5.97 3.23
N GLN A 187 8.09 6.68 2.32
CA GLN A 187 7.64 7.96 1.76
C GLN A 187 6.82 7.80 0.47
N THR A 188 6.48 6.55 0.10
CA THR A 188 5.57 6.27 -1.00
C THR A 188 4.20 6.87 -0.71
N THR A 189 3.74 7.81 -1.52
CA THR A 189 2.34 8.28 -1.48
C THR A 189 1.43 7.15 -1.92
N TRP A 190 0.53 6.71 -1.03
CA TRP A 190 -0.32 5.55 -1.26
C TRP A 190 -1.77 5.86 -0.88
N ARG A 191 -2.67 5.87 -1.87
CA ARG A 191 -4.10 6.11 -1.66
C ARG A 191 -4.72 4.94 -0.89
N LEU A 192 -5.74 5.22 -0.08
CA LEU A 192 -6.43 4.16 0.67
C LEU A 192 -7.08 3.13 -0.26
N ALA A 193 -7.73 3.57 -1.34
CA ALA A 193 -8.30 2.65 -2.33
C ALA A 193 -7.25 1.72 -2.93
N ASP A 194 -6.11 2.25 -3.39
CA ASP A 194 -5.00 1.47 -3.97
C ASP A 194 -4.41 0.49 -2.92
N ALA A 195 -4.25 0.92 -1.66
CA ALA A 195 -3.77 0.08 -0.57
C ALA A 195 -4.74 -1.03 -0.17
N ALA A 196 -6.06 -0.76 -0.22
CA ALA A 196 -7.09 -1.75 0.03
C ALA A 196 -7.16 -2.78 -1.11
N VAL A 197 -7.00 -2.33 -2.37
CA VAL A 197 -6.88 -3.21 -3.54
C VAL A 197 -5.68 -4.14 -3.38
N PHE A 198 -4.49 -3.61 -3.07
CA PHE A 198 -3.32 -4.44 -2.78
C PHE A 198 -3.58 -5.43 -1.66
N SER A 199 -4.17 -4.98 -0.55
CA SER A 199 -4.47 -5.86 0.60
C SER A 199 -5.44 -6.97 0.23
N ALA A 200 -6.44 -6.71 -0.61
CA ALA A 200 -7.42 -7.69 -1.06
C ALA A 200 -6.84 -8.74 -2.02
N HIS A 201 -5.82 -8.40 -2.80
CA HIS A 201 -5.15 -9.35 -3.70
C HIS A 201 -3.99 -10.08 -3.04
N LEU A 202 -3.39 -9.51 -1.98
CA LEU A 202 -2.25 -10.09 -1.26
C LEU A 202 -2.38 -11.61 -0.97
N PRO A 203 -3.48 -12.13 -0.40
CA PRO A 203 -3.58 -13.57 -0.10
C PRO A 203 -3.72 -14.44 -1.36
N CYS A 204 -3.99 -13.85 -2.52
CA CYS A 204 -4.17 -14.54 -3.80
C CYS A 204 -2.90 -14.53 -4.66
N LEU A 205 -1.88 -13.77 -4.26
CA LEU A 205 -0.60 -13.73 -4.94
C LEU A 205 0.25 -14.97 -4.61
N PRO A 206 1.07 -15.45 -5.55
CA PRO A 206 2.03 -16.51 -5.27
C PRO A 206 3.06 -16.06 -4.22
N ASP A 207 3.48 -17.01 -3.40
CA ASP A 207 4.52 -16.88 -2.37
C ASP A 207 4.24 -15.86 -1.24
N THR A 208 2.99 -15.43 -1.03
CA THR A 208 2.66 -14.46 0.04
C THR A 208 2.21 -15.08 1.35
N GLY A 209 1.97 -16.40 1.39
CA GLY A 209 1.41 -17.08 2.56
C GLY A 209 2.19 -16.84 3.86
N ARG A 210 3.53 -16.80 3.78
CA ARG A 210 4.38 -16.49 4.94
C ARG A 210 4.19 -15.04 5.42
N ILE A 211 4.17 -14.07 4.51
CA ILE A 211 3.99 -12.64 4.86
C ILE A 211 2.61 -12.42 5.49
N VAL A 212 1.55 -13.03 4.94
CA VAL A 212 0.21 -12.98 5.53
C VAL A 212 0.21 -13.63 6.92
N SER A 213 0.93 -14.74 7.11
CA SER A 213 1.09 -15.36 8.44
C SER A 213 1.78 -14.43 9.44
N LEU A 214 2.84 -13.72 9.04
CA LEU A 214 3.50 -12.72 9.89
C LEU A 214 2.56 -11.56 10.25
N MET A 215 1.74 -11.10 9.30
CA MET A 215 0.74 -10.05 9.53
C MET A 215 -0.35 -10.48 10.53
N ARG A 216 -0.64 -11.78 10.66
CA ARG A 216 -1.56 -12.32 11.69
C ARG A 216 -0.94 -12.37 13.09
N ASN A 217 0.38 -12.19 13.19
CA ASN A 217 1.14 -12.37 14.43
C ASN A 217 1.94 -11.12 14.78
N VAL A 218 1.40 -9.93 14.48
CA VAL A 218 2.08 -8.67 14.80
C VAL A 218 2.23 -8.46 16.31
N ALA A 219 3.31 -7.78 16.69
CA ALA A 219 3.57 -7.41 18.08
C ALA A 219 2.63 -6.28 18.56
N GLY A 220 2.58 -6.07 19.88
CA GLY A 220 1.66 -5.14 20.54
C GLY A 220 1.68 -3.70 20.02
N ASN A 221 2.79 -3.25 19.43
CA ASN A 221 2.88 -1.92 18.80
C ASN A 221 2.00 -1.74 17.54
N GLN A 222 1.37 -2.81 17.07
CA GLN A 222 0.50 -2.83 15.90
C GLN A 222 -0.91 -3.39 16.19
N GLN A 223 -1.17 -3.81 17.44
CA GLN A 223 -2.44 -4.42 17.88
C GLN A 223 -3.48 -3.35 18.27
N TRP A 224 -3.82 -2.54 17.29
CA TRP A 224 -4.83 -1.48 17.36
C TRP A 224 -5.56 -1.44 16.01
N GLY A 225 -6.63 -0.67 15.90
CA GLY A 225 -7.42 -0.57 14.70
C GLY A 225 -8.02 -1.92 14.32
N LEU A 226 -7.77 -2.38 13.09
CA LEU A 226 -8.38 -3.57 12.52
C LEU A 226 -8.12 -4.81 13.37
N GLU A 227 -6.93 -4.92 13.95
CA GLU A 227 -6.55 -6.03 14.83
C GLU A 227 -7.42 -6.11 16.10
N SER A 228 -8.08 -5.01 16.47
CA SER A 228 -8.95 -4.90 17.64
C SER A 228 -10.41 -5.28 17.35
N VAL A 229 -10.75 -5.72 16.13
CA VAL A 229 -12.12 -6.15 15.78
C VAL A 229 -12.47 -7.45 16.56
N PRO A 230 -13.48 -7.43 17.45
CA PRO A 230 -13.74 -8.55 18.35
C PRO A 230 -14.16 -9.84 17.63
N GLY A 231 -13.56 -10.96 18.03
CA GLY A 231 -13.95 -12.30 17.56
C GLY A 231 -13.69 -12.54 16.07
N ARG A 232 -12.72 -11.82 15.49
CA ARG A 232 -12.32 -11.94 14.08
C ARG A 232 -10.84 -12.22 13.95
N GLN A 233 -10.50 -13.02 12.95
CA GLN A 233 -9.12 -13.16 12.53
C GLN A 233 -8.77 -12.03 11.58
N THR A 234 -7.66 -11.37 11.86
CA THR A 234 -7.11 -10.27 11.09
C THR A 234 -5.65 -10.55 10.73
N ALA A 235 -5.17 -9.86 9.70
CA ALA A 235 -3.76 -9.83 9.35
C ALA A 235 -3.42 -8.38 9.00
N VAL A 236 -2.61 -7.71 9.81
CA VAL A 236 -2.42 -6.25 9.70
C VAL A 236 -0.97 -5.85 9.50
N LYS A 237 -0.78 -4.64 8.97
CA LYS A 237 0.47 -3.89 9.09
C LYS A 237 0.16 -2.43 9.40
N GLY A 238 0.70 -1.94 10.51
CA GLY A 238 0.63 -0.53 10.90
C GLY A 238 1.73 0.31 10.27
N GLY A 239 1.46 1.61 10.11
CA GLY A 239 2.43 2.62 9.70
C GLY A 239 2.05 3.99 10.26
N TRP A 240 3.04 4.70 10.79
CA TRP A 240 2.81 5.96 11.47
C TRP A 240 4.03 6.87 11.40
N GLY A 241 3.81 8.18 11.51
CA GLY A 241 4.89 9.16 11.53
C GLY A 241 4.43 10.61 11.40
N PRO A 242 5.35 11.58 11.57
CA PRO A 242 5.03 13.00 11.53
C PRO A 242 4.69 13.47 10.11
N SER A 243 3.57 14.17 9.98
CA SER A 243 3.16 14.79 8.71
C SER A 243 3.92 16.08 8.42
N VAL A 244 4.04 16.43 7.14
CA VAL A 244 4.66 17.68 6.68
C VAL A 244 3.86 18.91 7.08
N SER A 245 2.53 18.79 7.22
CA SER A 245 1.62 19.86 7.65
C SER A 245 1.50 19.99 9.16
N GLY A 246 2.26 19.19 9.93
CA GLY A 246 2.12 19.06 11.38
C GLY A 246 1.18 17.93 11.80
N GLY A 247 1.26 17.55 13.07
CA GLY A 247 0.54 16.39 13.62
C GLY A 247 1.16 15.05 13.24
N TYR A 248 0.37 13.99 13.36
CA TYR A 248 0.82 12.62 13.20
C TYR A 248 -0.14 11.81 12.35
N LEU A 249 0.41 11.19 11.31
CA LEU A 249 -0.34 10.31 10.44
C LEU A 249 -0.27 8.89 11.00
N VAL A 250 -1.42 8.25 11.15
CA VAL A 250 -1.53 6.85 11.58
C VAL A 250 -2.35 6.10 10.53
N ARG A 251 -1.83 4.96 10.08
CA ARG A 251 -2.39 4.17 8.98
C ARG A 251 -2.27 2.69 9.27
N GLN A 252 -3.24 1.90 8.82
CA GLN A 252 -3.17 0.45 8.85
C GLN A 252 -3.74 -0.12 7.57
N ILE A 253 -3.10 -1.16 7.08
CA ILE A 253 -3.63 -2.02 6.03
C ILE A 253 -3.81 -3.43 6.57
N GLY A 254 -4.66 -4.22 5.96
CA GLY A 254 -4.79 -5.61 6.36
C GLY A 254 -5.95 -6.38 5.73
N LEU A 255 -6.18 -7.56 6.27
CA LEU A 255 -7.26 -8.47 5.94
C LEU A 255 -8.17 -8.64 7.15
N LEU A 256 -9.48 -8.64 6.93
CA LEU A 256 -10.51 -9.00 7.91
C LEU A 256 -11.25 -10.26 7.45
N THR A 257 -11.29 -11.28 8.30
CA THR A 257 -11.98 -12.55 8.00
C THR A 257 -13.39 -12.56 8.58
N LEU A 258 -14.39 -12.74 7.72
CA LEU A 258 -15.82 -12.83 8.06
C LEU A 258 -16.20 -14.23 8.57
N ARG A 259 -17.45 -14.42 9.07
CA ARG A 259 -17.85 -15.69 9.72
C ARG A 259 -17.88 -16.85 8.73
N ASP A 260 -18.23 -16.54 7.49
CA ASP A 260 -18.33 -17.46 6.37
C ASP A 260 -16.96 -17.73 5.70
N GLY A 261 -15.87 -17.26 6.30
CA GLY A 261 -14.51 -17.41 5.79
C GLY A 261 -14.17 -16.50 4.61
N ARG A 262 -15.11 -15.70 4.09
CA ARG A 262 -14.78 -14.64 3.13
C ARG A 262 -13.92 -13.57 3.82
N GLN A 263 -13.10 -12.88 3.03
CA GLN A 263 -12.18 -11.88 3.53
C GLN A 263 -12.39 -10.54 2.84
N VAL A 264 -12.05 -9.47 3.56
CA VAL A 264 -12.07 -8.08 3.10
C VAL A 264 -10.66 -7.52 3.22
N GLY A 265 -10.11 -6.97 2.13
CA GLY A 265 -8.94 -6.11 2.17
C GLY A 265 -9.32 -4.73 2.69
N VAL A 266 -8.55 -4.23 3.65
CA VAL A 266 -8.84 -3.00 4.40
C VAL A 266 -7.64 -2.07 4.34
N ALA A 267 -7.88 -0.79 4.11
CA ALA A 267 -6.92 0.26 4.37
C ALA A 267 -7.61 1.42 5.08
N MET A 268 -6.99 1.96 6.12
CA MET A 268 -7.53 3.10 6.86
C MET A 268 -6.43 4.04 7.34
N SER A 269 -6.79 5.30 7.52
CA SER A 269 -5.87 6.29 8.05
C SER A 269 -6.56 7.46 8.72
N THR A 270 -5.83 8.12 9.60
CA THR A 270 -6.23 9.36 10.24
C THR A 270 -5.04 10.30 10.36
N GLN A 271 -5.32 11.61 10.31
CA GLN A 271 -4.35 12.66 10.55
C GLN A 271 -4.67 13.29 11.91
N ALA A 272 -3.98 12.86 12.96
CA ALA A 272 -4.16 13.40 14.30
C ALA A 272 -3.39 14.72 14.46
N SER A 273 -3.97 15.69 15.17
CA SER A 273 -3.33 16.98 15.46
C SER A 273 -2.19 16.88 16.48
N ALA A 274 -2.20 15.84 17.33
CA ALA A 274 -1.16 15.57 18.30
C ALA A 274 0.12 15.04 17.62
N GLY A 275 1.29 15.32 18.20
CA GLY A 275 2.59 14.88 17.68
C GLY A 275 2.96 13.42 17.96
N SER A 276 2.01 12.59 18.37
CA SER A 276 2.21 11.18 18.72
C SER A 276 1.17 10.27 18.05
N MET A 277 1.47 8.97 18.05
CA MET A 277 0.65 7.93 17.44
C MET A 277 -0.67 7.67 18.16
N GLU A 278 -0.67 7.77 19.49
CA GLU A 278 -1.75 7.25 20.36
C GLU A 278 -3.14 7.86 20.06
N PRO A 279 -3.31 9.18 19.87
CA PRO A 279 -4.63 9.71 19.48
C PRO A 279 -5.11 9.17 18.13
N GLY A 280 -4.19 8.90 17.20
CA GLY A 280 -4.52 8.30 15.91
C GLY A 280 -4.93 6.83 16.04
N THR A 281 -4.34 6.05 16.94
CA THR A 281 -4.77 4.65 17.16
C THR A 281 -6.18 4.60 17.74
N GLN A 282 -6.51 5.48 18.68
CA GLN A 282 -7.87 5.57 19.25
C GLN A 282 -8.94 5.88 18.17
N VAL A 283 -8.60 6.74 17.20
CA VAL A 283 -9.48 7.02 16.05
C VAL A 283 -9.67 5.76 15.19
N LEU A 284 -8.60 5.01 14.91
CA LEU A 284 -8.70 3.77 14.14
C LEU A 284 -9.38 2.63 14.91
N ASP A 285 -9.30 2.60 16.25
CA ASP A 285 -10.08 1.71 17.10
C ASP A 285 -11.58 2.01 16.99
N GLY A 286 -11.96 3.28 16.83
CA GLY A 286 -13.33 3.69 16.52
C GLY A 286 -13.83 3.09 15.19
N VAL A 287 -12.98 3.06 14.16
CA VAL A 287 -13.29 2.38 12.89
C VAL A 287 -13.44 0.87 13.08
N ALA A 288 -12.60 0.24 13.90
CA ALA A 288 -12.71 -1.18 14.21
C ALA A 288 -14.04 -1.53 14.91
N GLN A 289 -14.47 -0.69 15.85
CA GLN A 289 -15.78 -0.84 16.50
C GLN A 289 -16.92 -0.68 15.49
N TRP A 290 -16.82 0.27 14.56
CA TRP A 290 -17.79 0.43 13.49
C TRP A 290 -17.86 -0.81 12.58
N LEU A 291 -16.70 -1.30 12.11
CA LEU A 291 -16.59 -2.53 11.31
C LEU A 291 -17.25 -3.71 12.03
N SER A 292 -17.01 -3.86 13.33
CA SER A 292 -17.57 -4.97 14.13
C SER A 292 -19.10 -4.99 14.15
N LYS A 293 -19.74 -3.83 14.06
CA LYS A 293 -21.21 -3.68 14.04
C LYS A 293 -21.80 -3.93 12.65
N HIS A 294 -20.99 -3.96 11.60
CA HIS A 294 -21.45 -4.00 10.20
C HIS A 294 -20.91 -5.19 9.40
N LEU A 295 -20.34 -6.20 10.08
CA LEU A 295 -19.71 -7.37 9.47
C LEU A 295 -20.58 -8.11 8.44
N GLY A 296 -21.91 -8.08 8.60
CA GLY A 296 -22.84 -8.72 7.66
C GLY A 296 -23.02 -7.97 6.34
N ALA A 297 -22.67 -6.69 6.29
CA ALA A 297 -22.80 -5.82 5.13
C ALA A 297 -21.46 -5.53 4.43
N LEU A 298 -20.34 -6.06 4.96
CA LEU A 298 -19.02 -5.82 4.36
C LEU A 298 -18.84 -6.62 3.06
N PRO A 299 -18.10 -6.09 2.07
CA PRO A 299 -17.89 -6.77 0.80
C PRO A 299 -16.85 -7.88 0.97
N GLY A 300 -17.27 -9.06 1.44
CA GLY A 300 -16.39 -10.23 1.59
C GLY A 300 -16.22 -10.99 0.27
N GLY A 301 -14.98 -11.37 -0.05
CA GLY A 301 -14.64 -12.21 -1.20
C GLY A 301 -13.68 -13.35 -0.86
N ARG A 302 -13.21 -14.08 -1.88
CA ARG A 302 -12.25 -15.20 -1.78
C ARG A 302 -11.33 -15.16 -2.99
N CYS A 303 -10.13 -15.72 -2.85
CA CYS A 303 -9.26 -15.91 -4.01
C CYS A 303 -9.92 -16.82 -5.05
N PRO A 304 -9.71 -16.55 -6.35
CA PRO A 304 -10.13 -17.47 -7.40
C PRO A 304 -9.54 -18.86 -7.16
N SER A 305 -10.37 -19.88 -7.36
CA SER A 305 -9.99 -21.30 -7.33
C SER A 305 -9.24 -21.71 -8.59
#